data_AF-A0A433DUR3-F1
#
_entry.id   AF-A0A433DUR3-F1
#
_cell.length_a   1.000
_cell.length_b   1.000
_cell.length_c   1.000
_cell.angle_alpha   90.00
_cell.angle_beta   90.00
_cell.angle_gamma   90.00
#
_symmetry.space_group_name_H-M   'P 1'
#
loop_
_entity.id
_entity.type
_entity.pdbx_description
1 polymer ?
#
loop_
_entity_poly.entity_id
_entity_poly.type
_entity_poly.pdbx_seq_one_letter_code
_entity_poly.pdbx_strand_id
1 'polypeptide(L)' 'MSLIAIADTNALYRLLDPRLAGHEAHKKVLSTISHLIVSPFALARLDYLITTKAGADKALTAARFIERNVAFRLLPDDT' A
#
# COMPACT_ATOMS: atom_id res chain seq x y z
N MET A 1 6.85 19.45 6.19
CA MET A 1 7.82 18.61 5.46
C MET A 1 7.03 17.63 4.61
N SER A 2 7.35 17.50 3.31
CA SER A 2 6.75 16.47 2.44
C SER A 2 7.52 15.16 2.66
N LEU A 3 6.90 14.17 3.30
CA LEU A 3 7.54 12.88 3.55
C LEU A 3 7.23 11.92 2.40
N ILE A 4 8.25 11.67 1.57
CA ILE A 4 8.20 10.64 0.52
C ILE A 4 8.61 9.31 1.15
N ALA A 5 7.84 8.26 0.94
CA ALA A 5 8.13 6.92 1.44
C ALA A 5 8.12 5.89 0.30
N ILE A 6 9.08 4.97 0.34
CA ILE A 6 9.11 3.80 -0.53
C ILE A 6 8.60 2.61 0.28
N ALA A 7 7.53 1.98 -0.18
CA ALA A 7 6.86 0.93 0.56
C ALA A 7 7.58 -0.43 0.43
N ASP A 8 7.85 -1.06 1.56
CA ASP A 8 8.21 -2.47 1.63
C ASP A 8 6.95 -3.37 1.67
N THR A 9 7.06 -4.60 1.17
CA THR A 9 5.95 -5.57 1.18
C THR A 9 5.44 -5.85 2.60
N ASN A 10 6.33 -6.01 3.60
CA ASN A 10 5.90 -6.30 4.97
C ASN A 10 5.22 -5.10 5.63
N ALA A 11 5.68 -3.90 5.33
CA ALA A 11 5.05 -2.66 5.80
C ALA A 11 3.61 -2.54 5.26
N LEU A 12 3.41 -2.78 3.97
CA LEU A 12 2.08 -2.82 3.36
C LEU A 12 1.22 -3.94 3.93
N TYR A 13 1.78 -5.14 4.13
CA TYR A 13 1.04 -6.27 4.68
C TYR A 13 0.54 -5.99 6.10
N ARG A 14 1.37 -5.38 6.97
CA ARG A 14 0.97 -4.94 8.32
C ARG A 14 -0.08 -3.82 8.30
N LEU A 15 -0.01 -2.94 7.33
CA LEU A 15 -1.00 -1.89 7.14
C LEU A 15 -2.37 -2.44 6.73
N LEU A 16 -2.42 -3.59 6.06
CA LEU A 16 -3.64 -4.19 5.53
C LEU A 16 -4.36 -5.16 6.50
N ASP A 17 -3.65 -5.74 7.47
CA ASP A 17 -4.26 -6.62 8.47
C ASP A 17 -4.22 -5.97 9.88
N PRO A 18 -5.37 -5.55 10.44
CA PRO A 18 -5.44 -4.88 11.73
C PRO A 18 -5.03 -5.78 12.91
N ARG A 19 -4.92 -7.09 12.71
CA ARG A 19 -4.50 -8.05 13.74
C ARG A 19 -2.98 -8.15 13.84
N LEU A 20 -2.23 -7.62 12.87
CA LEU A 20 -0.77 -7.71 12.88
C LEU A 20 -0.14 -6.66 13.80
N ALA A 21 0.88 -7.08 14.53
CA ALA A 21 1.68 -6.18 15.35
C ALA A 21 2.24 -5.03 14.49
N GLY A 22 2.10 -3.81 15.00
CA GLY A 22 2.55 -2.60 14.33
C GLY A 22 1.55 -1.99 13.34
N HIS A 23 0.35 -2.54 13.16
CA HIS A 23 -0.69 -1.97 12.29
C HIS A 23 -0.94 -0.48 12.57
N GLU A 24 -1.24 -0.13 13.82
CA GLU A 24 -1.53 1.27 14.22
C GLU A 24 -0.35 2.21 14.00
N ALA A 25 0.89 1.72 14.22
CA ALA A 25 2.08 2.51 13.95
C ALA A 25 2.24 2.81 12.44
N HIS A 26 2.04 1.80 11.59
CA HIS A 26 2.12 1.98 10.12
C HIS A 26 0.99 2.86 9.60
N LYS A 27 -0.22 2.73 10.15
CA LYS A 27 -1.37 3.58 9.83
C LYS A 27 -1.12 5.04 10.21
N LYS A 28 -0.53 5.28 11.38
CA LYS A 28 -0.12 6.63 11.81
C LYS A 28 0.92 7.22 10.85
N VAL A 29 1.94 6.44 10.47
CA VAL A 29 2.97 6.89 9.52
C VAL A 29 2.37 7.16 8.13
N LEU A 30 1.44 6.34 7.65
CA LEU A 30 0.74 6.60 6.39
C LEU A 30 0.08 7.98 6.36
N SER A 31 -0.53 8.41 7.46
CA SER A 31 -1.18 9.73 7.55
C SER A 31 -0.20 10.92 7.45
N THR A 32 1.10 10.69 7.63
CA THR A 32 2.12 11.74 7.51
C THR A 32 2.87 11.70 6.18
N ILE A 33 2.65 10.67 5.34
CA ILE A 33 3.30 10.50 4.03
C ILE A 33 2.53 11.31 3.00
N SER A 34 3.24 12.16 2.25
CA SER A 34 2.68 12.94 1.14
C SER A 34 2.78 12.21 -0.20
N HIS A 35 3.75 11.29 -0.33
CA HIS A 35 3.96 10.52 -1.55
C HIS A 35 4.43 9.10 -1.23
N LEU A 36 3.57 8.12 -1.48
CA LEU A 36 3.89 6.70 -1.31
C LEU A 36 4.28 6.09 -2.66
N ILE A 37 5.52 5.62 -2.77
CA ILE A 37 6.04 4.91 -3.93
C ILE A 37 5.95 3.42 -3.66
N VAL A 38 5.33 2.68 -4.57
CA VAL A 38 5.24 1.21 -4.50
C VAL A 38 5.90 0.62 -5.74
N SER A 39 6.91 -0.22 -5.53
CA SER A 39 7.54 -0.97 -6.62
C SER A 39 6.59 -2.03 -7.18
N PRO A 40 6.54 -2.26 -8.51
CA PRO A 40 5.79 -3.37 -9.10
C PRO A 40 6.13 -4.74 -8.49
N PHE A 41 7.39 -4.95 -8.09
CA PHE A 41 7.81 -6.19 -7.43
C PHE A 41 7.24 -6.34 -6.01
N ALA A 42 7.15 -5.23 -5.27
CA ALA A 42 6.51 -5.23 -3.96
C ALA A 42 5.00 -5.48 -4.08
N LEU A 43 4.36 -4.91 -5.10
CA LEU A 43 2.94 -5.12 -5.38
C LEU A 43 2.65 -6.58 -5.78
N ALA A 44 3.44 -7.15 -6.71
CA ALA A 44 3.29 -8.55 -7.11
C ALA A 44 3.49 -9.53 -5.94
N ARG A 45 4.50 -9.26 -5.10
CA ARG A 45 4.74 -10.07 -3.90
C ARG A 45 3.61 -9.95 -2.88
N LEU A 46 3.07 -8.75 -2.68
CA LEU A 46 1.95 -8.50 -1.78
C LEU A 46 0.69 -9.23 -2.25
N ASP A 47 0.38 -9.15 -3.55
CA ASP A 47 -0.74 -9.86 -4.16
C ASP A 47 -0.61 -11.37 -3.95
N TYR A 48 0.53 -11.96 -4.30
CA TYR A 48 0.81 -13.38 -4.06
C TYR A 48 0.62 -13.76 -2.59
N LEU A 49 1.19 -12.97 -1.67
CA LEU A 49 1.11 -13.24 -0.23
C LEU A 49 -0.32 -13.21 0.31
N ILE A 50 -1.13 -12.24 -0.11
CA ILE A 50 -2.51 -12.11 0.35
C ILE A 50 -3.40 -13.17 -0.31
N THR A 51 -3.26 -13.39 -1.62
CA THR A 51 -4.02 -14.40 -2.34
C THR A 51 -3.79 -15.79 -1.73
N THR A 52 -2.54 -16.14 -1.43
CA THR A 52 -2.20 -17.44 -0.84
C THR A 52 -2.69 -17.62 0.60
N LYS A 53 -2.73 -16.55 1.41
CA LYS A 53 -3.09 -16.65 2.84
C LYS A 53 -4.56 -16.34 3.15
N ALA A 54 -5.20 -15.51 2.35
CA ALA A 54 -6.50 -14.92 2.65
C ALA A 54 -7.48 -14.93 1.45
N GLY A 55 -7.04 -15.41 0.29
CA GLY A 55 -7.86 -15.54 -0.91
C GLY A 55 -7.89 -14.31 -1.81
N ALA A 56 -8.38 -14.51 -3.04
CA ALA A 56 -8.37 -13.50 -4.11
C ALA A 56 -9.18 -12.24 -3.76
N ASP A 57 -10.32 -12.37 -3.08
CA ASP A 57 -11.17 -11.21 -2.71
C ASP A 57 -10.44 -10.24 -1.77
N LYS A 58 -9.60 -10.78 -0.87
CA LYS A 58 -8.79 -9.98 0.05
C LYS A 58 -7.63 -9.32 -0.70
N ALA A 59 -7.03 -10.00 -1.67
CA ALA A 59 -5.99 -9.43 -2.51
C ALA A 59 -6.54 -8.26 -3.35
N LEU A 60 -7.73 -8.40 -3.92
CA LEU A 60 -8.41 -7.32 -4.64
C LEU A 60 -8.72 -6.12 -3.74
N THR A 61 -9.19 -6.38 -2.52
CA THR A 61 -9.45 -5.32 -1.52
C THR A 61 -8.15 -4.57 -1.18
N ALA A 62 -7.05 -5.30 -1.01
CA ALA A 62 -5.73 -4.73 -0.76
C ALA A 62 -5.24 -3.89 -1.95
N ALA A 63 -5.37 -4.39 -3.18
CA ALA A 63 -4.98 -3.65 -4.39
C ALA A 63 -5.72 -2.30 -4.50
N ARG A 64 -7.04 -2.29 -4.24
CA ARG A 64 -7.84 -1.05 -4.20
C ARG A 64 -7.42 -0.10 -3.07
N PHE A 65 -7.00 -0.64 -1.93
CA PHE A 65 -6.46 0.18 -0.85
C PHE A 65 -5.13 0.83 -1.27
N ILE A 66 -4.22 0.07 -1.90
CA ILE A 66 -2.94 0.59 -2.38
C ILE A 66 -3.15 1.65 -3.45
N GLU A 67 -4.03 1.41 -4.44
CA GLU A 67 -4.41 2.37 -5.49
C GLU A 67 -4.78 3.74 -4.93
N ARG A 68 -5.58 3.78 -3.85
CA ARG A 68 -6.03 5.04 -3.22
C ARG A 68 -4.94 5.80 -2.46
N ASN A 69 -3.89 5.10 -2.04
CA ASN A 69 -2.84 5.66 -1.17
C ASN A 69 -1.52 5.91 -1.92
N VAL A 70 -1.32 5.27 -3.08
CA VAL A 70 -0.25 5.62 -4.01
C VAL A 70 -0.68 6.89 -4.74
N ALA A 71 0.17 7.91 -4.69
CA ALA A 71 -0.11 9.15 -5.38
C ALA A 71 -0.05 8.94 -6.89
N PHE A 72 -1.22 8.77 -7.52
CA PHE A 72 -1.37 9.02 -8.95
C PHE A 72 -1.21 10.51 -9.18
N ARG A 73 -0.07 10.92 -9.75
CA ARG A 73 -0.06 12.15 -10.53
C ARG A 73 -0.75 11.78 -11.84
N LEU A 74 -2.04 12.07 -11.97
CA LEU A 74 -2.60 12.30 -13.30
C LEU A 74 -1.73 13.42 -13.87
N LEU A 75 -0.95 13.10 -14.91
CA LEU A 75 -0.49 14.16 -15.79
C LEU A 75 -1.78 14.90 -16.19
N PRO A 76 -1.86 16.23 -16.03
CA PRO A 76 -2.99 16.96 -16.58
C PRO A 76 -3.08 16.57 -18.05
N ASP A 77 -4.29 16.25 -18.53
CA ASP A 77 -4.54 16.19 -19.97
C ASP A 77 -4.02 17.52 -20.54
N ASP A 78 -3.05 17.43 -21.45
CA ASP A 78 -2.64 18.57 -22.25
C ASP A 78 -3.90 19.08 -22.97
N THR A 79 -4.46 20.16 -22.43
CA THR A 79 -5.58 20.93 -22.96
C THR A 79 -5.12 22.34 -23.24
#